data_AF-A0A951XAJ0-F1
#
_entry.id   AF-A0A951XAJ0-F1
#
_cell.length_a   1.000
_cell.length_b   1.000
_cell.length_c   1.000
_cell.angle_alpha   90.00
_cell.angle_beta   90.00
_cell.angle_gamma   90.00
#
_symmetry.space_group_name_H-M   'P 1'
#
loop_
_entity.id
_entity.type
_entity.pdbx_description
1 polymer ?
#
loop_
_entity_poly.entity_id
_entity_poly.type
_entity_poly.pdbx_seq_one_letter_code
_entity_poly.pdbx_strand_id
1 'polypeptide(L)'
;METREPAVAYGKKLFTIEEYLEMEEKAIEKHEFYKGEIFAMSGAKLPHNIISRNLFVGVANKLKGKSCQPFGSDMRIHVEANTLFTYPDISIICGEPETLNNDNWNLLNPAVII
;
A
#
# COMPACT_ATOMS: atom_id res chain seq x y z
N MET A 1 -31.66 -5.95 -7.44
CA MET A 1 -30.31 -5.39 -7.36
C MET A 1 -29.39 -6.45 -7.94
N GLU A 2 -29.17 -6.40 -9.26
CA GLU A 2 -28.31 -7.37 -9.92
C GLU A 2 -26.86 -6.99 -9.64
N THR A 3 -26.17 -7.81 -8.86
CA THR A 3 -24.72 -7.78 -8.76
C THR A 3 -24.17 -8.23 -10.10
N ARG A 4 -23.68 -7.28 -10.90
CA ARG A 4 -22.83 -7.58 -12.06
C ARG A 4 -21.48 -8.05 -11.52
N GLU A 5 -21.37 -9.35 -11.26
CA GLU A 5 -20.06 -9.95 -11.07
C GLU A 5 -19.26 -9.80 -12.37
N PRO A 6 -18.06 -9.18 -12.35
CA PRO A 6 -17.25 -9.10 -13.55
C PRO A 6 -16.84 -10.51 -13.97
N ALA A 7 -17.06 -10.83 -15.25
CA ALA A 7 -16.66 -12.10 -15.83
C ALA A 7 -15.17 -12.37 -15.61
N VAL A 8 -14.84 -13.57 -15.13
CA VAL A 8 -13.46 -14.00 -14.90
C VAL A 8 -12.71 -14.03 -16.24
N ALA A 9 -11.83 -13.06 -16.45
CA ALA A 9 -10.99 -12.99 -17.64
C ALA A 9 -9.87 -14.04 -17.54
N TYR A 10 -10.06 -15.20 -18.18
CA TYR A 10 -8.98 -16.15 -18.43
C TYR A 10 -7.95 -15.51 -19.37
N GLY A 11 -6.69 -15.40 -18.94
CA GLY A 11 -5.58 -14.88 -19.74
C GLY A 11 -4.98 -13.54 -19.30
N LYS A 12 -5.22 -13.07 -18.07
CA LYS A 12 -4.39 -11.98 -17.53
C LYS A 12 -2.94 -12.44 -17.46
N LYS A 13 -2.03 -11.71 -18.12
CA LYS A 13 -0.58 -11.87 -17.89
C LYS A 13 -0.35 -11.69 -16.38
N LEU A 14 0.18 -12.72 -15.72
CA LEU A 14 0.69 -12.59 -14.37
C LEU A 14 2.08 -11.98 -14.45
N PHE A 15 2.33 -11.01 -13.58
CA PHE A 15 3.61 -10.32 -13.46
C PHE A 15 4.44 -10.96 -12.35
N THR A 16 5.77 -10.98 -12.52
CA THR A 16 6.66 -11.23 -11.38
C THR A 16 6.78 -9.98 -10.50
N ILE A 17 7.35 -10.12 -9.31
CA ILE A 17 7.62 -8.97 -8.43
C ILE A 17 8.61 -8.01 -9.11
N GLU A 18 9.63 -8.55 -9.79
CA GLU A 18 10.64 -7.76 -10.49
C GLU A 18 10.00 -6.97 -11.64
N GLU A 19 9.16 -7.60 -12.46
CA GLU A 19 8.42 -6.90 -13.52
C GLU A 19 7.52 -5.79 -12.97
N TYR A 20 6.86 -6.03 -11.83
CA TYR A 20 6.05 -5.01 -11.16
C TYR A 20 6.91 -3.84 -10.64
N LEU A 21 8.03 -4.12 -9.98
CA LEU A 21 8.90 -3.07 -9.43
C LEU A 21 9.52 -2.19 -10.54
N GLU A 22 9.98 -2.80 -11.63
CA GLU A 22 10.52 -2.07 -12.79
C GLU A 22 9.48 -1.19 -13.49
N MET A 23 8.21 -1.64 -13.50
CA MET A 23 7.09 -0.87 -14.01
C MET A 23 6.77 0.29 -13.07
N GLU A 24 6.63 0.02 -11.77
CA GLU A 24 6.19 1.00 -10.77
C GLU A 24 7.22 2.12 -10.59
N GLU A 25 8.52 1.85 -10.72
CA GLU A 25 9.57 2.87 -10.68
C GLU A 25 9.39 3.95 -11.77
N LYS A 26 8.82 3.58 -12.91
CA LYS A 26 8.61 4.48 -14.07
C LYS A 26 7.18 5.01 -14.14
N ALA A 27 6.30 4.56 -13.24
CA ALA A 27 4.89 4.88 -13.29
C ALA A 27 4.62 6.30 -12.75
N ILE A 28 3.67 6.98 -13.38
CA ILE A 28 3.15 8.27 -12.88
C ILE A 28 2.02 8.03 -11.87
N GLU A 29 1.28 6.94 -12.06
CA GLU A 29 0.20 6.50 -11.19
C GLU A 29 0.69 5.35 -10.31
N LYS A 30 0.09 5.19 -9.13
CA LYS A 30 0.41 4.11 -8.21
C LYS A 30 -0.35 2.84 -8.54
N HIS A 31 0.30 1.70 -8.36
CA HIS A 31 -0.34 0.40 -8.53
C HIS A 31 -0.06 -0.52 -7.34
N GLU A 32 -1.08 -1.26 -6.95
CA GLU A 32 -0.94 -2.37 -6.02
C GLU A 32 -0.62 -3.66 -6.79
N PHE A 33 0.12 -4.56 -6.14
CA PHE A 33 0.42 -5.87 -6.67
C PHE A 33 -0.05 -6.95 -5.70
N TYR A 34 -0.79 -7.94 -6.19
CA TYR A 34 -1.17 -9.09 -5.38
C TYR A 34 -1.12 -10.37 -6.21
N LYS A 35 -0.22 -11.30 -5.85
CA LYS A 35 -0.10 -12.63 -6.46
C LYS A 35 -0.02 -12.62 -7.99
N GLY A 36 0.72 -11.66 -8.54
CA GLY A 36 0.94 -11.53 -9.98
C GLY A 36 -0.06 -10.63 -10.69
N GLU A 37 -1.09 -10.13 -10.02
CA GLU A 37 -2.02 -9.15 -10.58
C GLU A 37 -1.64 -7.73 -10.15
N ILE A 38 -1.79 -6.77 -11.07
CA ILE A 38 -1.54 -5.35 -10.85
C ILE A 38 -2.88 -4.60 -10.87
N PHE A 39 -3.08 -3.73 -9.89
CA PHE A 39 -4.30 -2.94 -9.70
C PHE A 39 -3.95 -1.46 -9.66
N ALA A 40 -4.45 -0.67 -10.61
CA ALA A 40 -4.27 0.78 -10.58
C ALA A 40 -5.03 1.39 -9.40
N MET A 41 -4.36 2.26 -8.64
CA MET A 41 -5.01 3.01 -7.59
C MET A 41 -5.74 4.22 -8.14
N SER A 42 -6.98 4.39 -7.72
CA SER A 42 -7.69 5.66 -7.95
C SER A 42 -7.29 6.70 -6.90
N GLY A 43 -7.29 7.96 -7.30
CA GLY A 43 -7.23 9.06 -6.33
C GLY A 43 -8.40 9.05 -5.35
N ALA A 44 -8.22 9.75 -4.23
CA ALA A 44 -9.21 9.84 -3.16
C ALA A 44 -10.24 10.95 -3.37
N LYS A 45 -11.51 10.69 -3.03
CA LYS A 45 -12.55 11.74 -2.92
C LYS A 45 -12.37 12.54 -1.63
N LEU A 46 -12.92 13.76 -1.60
CA LEU A 46 -12.86 14.63 -0.42
C LEU A 46 -13.28 13.95 0.90
N PRO A 47 -14.38 13.18 0.99
CA PRO A 47 -14.75 12.53 2.26
C PRO A 47 -13.72 11.51 2.74
N HIS A 48 -13.11 10.76 1.82
CA HIS A 48 -12.04 9.80 2.13
C HIS A 48 -10.82 10.55 2.69
N ASN A 49 -10.37 11.61 2.03
CA ASN A 49 -9.27 12.44 2.51
C ASN A 49 -9.53 13.04 3.91
N ILE A 50 -10.76 13.46 4.22
CA ILE A 50 -11.13 13.98 5.54
C ILE A 50 -10.99 12.88 6.61
N ILE A 51 -11.49 11.68 6.33
CA ILE A 51 -11.44 10.54 7.26
C ILE A 51 -9.98 10.12 7.50
N SER A 52 -9.23 9.86 6.42
CA SER A 52 -7.83 9.42 6.51
C SER A 52 -6.97 10.46 7.23
N ARG A 53 -7.13 11.76 6.93
CA ARG A 53 -6.42 12.83 7.66
C ARG A 53 -6.73 12.84 9.15
N ASN A 54 -8.01 12.80 9.53
CA ASN A 54 -8.41 12.87 10.93
C ASN A 54 -7.89 11.66 11.71
N LEU A 55 -7.97 10.47 11.10
CA LEU A 55 -7.47 9.24 11.70
C LEU A 55 -5.94 9.29 11.83
N PHE A 56 -5.23 9.70 10.77
CA PHE A 56 -3.77 9.84 10.79
C PHE A 56 -3.30 10.77 11.91
N VAL A 57 -3.90 11.96 12.03
CA VAL A 57 -3.57 12.91 13.11
C VAL A 57 -3.87 12.32 14.50
N GLY A 58 -5.02 11.65 14.65
CA GLY A 58 -5.38 10.99 15.91
C GLY A 58 -4.38 9.91 16.32
N VAL A 59 -3.99 9.05 15.38
CA VAL A 59 -2.99 7.99 15.57
C VAL A 59 -1.62 8.60 15.87
N ALA A 60 -1.15 9.55 15.06
CA ALA A 60 0.15 10.20 15.25
C ALA A 60 0.28 10.83 16.64
N ASN A 61 -0.78 11.52 17.11
CA ASN A 61 -0.80 12.08 18.46
C ASN A 61 -0.74 11.02 19.56
N LYS A 62 -1.35 9.85 19.37
CA LYS A 62 -1.31 8.72 20.32
C LYS A 62 0.00 7.96 20.30
N LEU A 63 0.76 8.04 19.21
CA LEU A 63 2.06 7.40 19.04
C LEU A 63 3.23 8.32 19.38
N LYS A 64 3.01 9.62 19.54
CA LYS A 64 4.04 10.59 19.93
C LYS A 64 4.86 10.13 21.14
N GLY A 65 6.17 10.09 20.98
CA GLY A 65 7.13 9.65 22.01
C GLY A 65 7.28 8.13 22.16
N LYS A 66 6.61 7.33 21.32
CA LYS A 66 6.81 5.88 21.23
C LYS A 66 7.73 5.56 20.06
N SER A 67 8.19 4.32 19.98
CA SER A 67 8.96 3.80 18.85
C SER A 67 8.11 3.53 17.60
N CYS A 68 6.88 4.04 17.51
CA CYS A 68 5.98 3.76 16.38
C CYS A 68 5.63 5.05 15.63
N GLN A 69 5.58 4.97 14.30
CA GLN A 69 5.34 6.10 13.42
C GLN A 69 4.30 5.71 12.35
N PRO A 70 3.23 6.51 12.15
CA PRO A 70 2.32 6.32 11.05
C PRO A 70 2.87 6.91 9.74
N PHE A 71 2.56 6.26 8.62
CA PHE A 71 2.81 6.69 7.24
C PHE A 71 1.48 6.75 6.48
N GLY A 72 1.35 7.69 5.53
CA GLY A 72 0.13 7.84 4.72
C GLY A 72 0.17 7.02 3.43
N SER A 73 -0.85 7.20 2.61
CA SER A 73 -1.08 6.50 1.32
C SER A 73 -0.03 6.69 0.23
N ASP A 74 1.06 7.41 0.51
CA ASP A 74 2.22 7.51 -0.39
C ASP A 74 3.26 6.44 -0.12
N MET A 75 3.19 5.76 1.03
CA MET A 75 4.17 4.77 1.42
C MET A 75 3.75 3.36 1.02
N ARG A 76 4.57 2.73 0.17
CA ARG A 76 4.33 1.35 -0.27
C ARG A 76 4.76 0.37 0.81
N ILE A 77 3.87 -0.55 1.13
CA ILE A 77 4.09 -1.64 2.06
C ILE A 77 4.19 -2.93 1.26
N HIS A 78 5.25 -3.70 1.52
CA HIS A 78 5.39 -5.05 1.02
C HIS A 78 5.15 -6.08 2.13
N VAL A 79 4.21 -7.01 1.90
CA VAL A 79 3.96 -8.15 2.79
C VAL A 79 4.48 -9.41 2.11
N GLU A 80 5.71 -9.79 2.45
CA GLU A 80 6.43 -10.92 1.82
C GLU A 80 5.63 -12.23 1.90
N ALA A 81 4.95 -12.45 3.03
CA ALA A 81 4.19 -13.68 3.29
C ALA A 81 3.10 -14.00 2.25
N ASN A 82 2.60 -12.99 1.52
CA ASN A 82 1.59 -13.18 0.49
C ASN A 82 1.87 -12.41 -0.81
N THR A 83 3.11 -11.94 -1.00
CA THR A 83 3.59 -11.16 -2.15
C THR A 83 2.93 -9.78 -2.33
N LEU A 84 2.10 -9.30 -1.41
CA LEU A 84 1.35 -8.05 -1.58
C LEU A 84 2.31 -6.84 -1.61
N PHE A 85 2.11 -5.95 -2.57
CA PHE A 85 2.55 -4.56 -2.49
C PHE A 85 1.30 -3.67 -2.50
N THR A 86 1.14 -2.83 -1.49
CA THR A 86 -0.06 -2.00 -1.30
C THR A 86 0.34 -0.61 -0.83
N TYR A 87 -0.51 0.38 -1.11
CA TYR A 87 -0.40 1.74 -0.58
C TYR A 87 -1.62 2.00 0.31
N PRO A 88 -1.61 1.53 1.56
CA PRO A 88 -2.76 1.65 2.44
C PRO A 88 -3.02 3.09 2.83
N ASP A 89 -4.23 3.41 3.28
CA ASP A 89 -4.55 4.77 3.71
C ASP A 89 -3.64 5.22 4.85
N ILE A 90 -3.40 4.31 5.79
CA ILE A 90 -2.43 4.49 6.87
C ILE A 90 -1.70 3.17 7.15
N SER A 91 -0.39 3.22 7.26
CA SER A 91 0.41 2.14 7.85
C SER A 91 1.11 2.63 9.11
N ILE A 92 1.40 1.73 10.05
CA ILE A 92 2.18 2.04 11.25
C ILE A 92 3.37 1.09 11.31
N ILE A 93 4.57 1.67 11.35
CA ILE A 93 5.81 0.94 11.61
C ILE A 93 6.21 1.17 13.07
N CYS A 94 6.68 0.13 13.75
CA CYS A 94 7.24 0.22 15.09
C CYS A 94 8.70 -0.26 15.07
N GLY A 95 9.60 0.54 15.62
CA GLY A 95 11.04 0.34 15.51
C GLY A 95 11.61 1.04 14.27
N GLU A 96 12.79 0.57 13.85
CA GLU A 96 13.45 1.07 12.64
C GLU A 96 12.71 0.53 11.40
N PRO A 97 12.40 1.38 10.41
CA PRO A 97 11.82 0.92 9.15
C PRO A 97 12.77 -0.03 8.41
N GLU A 98 12.26 -1.21 8.08
CA GLU A 98 12.97 -2.18 7.23
C GLU A 98 12.49 -2.01 5.79
N THR A 99 13.42 -1.96 4.84
CA THR A 99 13.10 -1.72 3.43
C THR A 99 13.57 -2.86 2.55
N LEU A 100 12.77 -3.20 1.54
CA LEU A 100 13.22 -4.10 0.47
C LEU A 100 14.41 -3.44 -0.25
N ASN A 101 15.48 -4.20 -0.46
CA ASN A 101 16.67 -3.75 -1.22
C ASN A 101 17.36 -2.46 -0.71
N ASN A 102 17.07 -1.99 0.52
CA ASN A 102 17.56 -0.71 1.03
C ASN A 102 17.21 0.51 0.15
N ASP A 103 16.06 0.45 -0.54
CA ASP A 103 15.66 1.43 -1.54
C ASP A 103 14.81 2.60 -0.98
N ASN A 104 14.36 2.50 0.27
CA ASN A 104 13.43 3.43 0.94
C ASN A 104 12.04 3.58 0.29
N TRP A 105 11.70 2.70 -0.65
CA TRP A 105 10.39 2.69 -1.32
C TRP A 105 9.44 1.65 -0.72
N ASN A 106 9.97 0.57 -0.15
CA ASN A 106 9.22 -0.66 0.14
C ASN A 106 9.34 -1.06 1.61
N LEU A 107 8.44 -0.63 2.48
CA LEU A 107 8.52 -1.01 3.90
C LEU A 107 8.04 -2.44 4.14
N LEU A 108 8.79 -3.19 4.94
CA LEU A 108 8.59 -4.64 5.16
C LEU A 108 7.98 -4.99 6.52
N ASN A 109 8.04 -4.08 7.49
CA ASN A 109 7.69 -4.36 8.89
C ASN A 109 6.49 -3.55 9.42
N PRO A 110 5.32 -3.53 8.73
CA PRO A 110 4.13 -2.89 9.27
C PRO A 110 3.61 -3.63 10.51
N ALA A 111 3.40 -2.90 11.59
CA ALA A 111 2.68 -3.39 12.76
C ALA A 111 1.16 -3.35 12.56
N VAL A 112 0.67 -2.36 11.80
CA VAL A 112 -0.75 -2.16 11.48
C VAL A 112 -0.88 -1.59 10.07
N ILE A 113 -1.92 -2.02 9.36
CA ILE A 113 -2.38 -1.48 8.08
C ILE A 113 -3.86 -1.11 8.24
N ILE A 114 -4.25 0.08 7.77
CA ILE A 114 -5.61 0.63 7.81
C ILE A 114 -6.02 1.03 6.40
#